data_AF-A0A952LKE9-F1
#
_entry.id   AF-A0A952LKE9-F1
#
_cell.length_a   1.000
_cell.length_b   1.000
_cell.length_c   1.000
_cell.angle_alpha   90.00
_cell.angle_beta   90.00
_cell.angle_gamma   90.00
#
_symmetry.space_group_name_H-M   'P 1'
#
loop_
_entity.id
_entity.type
_entity.pdbx_description
1 polymer ?
#
loop_
_entity_poly.entity_id
_entity_poly.type
_entity_poly.pdbx_seq_one_letter_code
_entity_poly.pdbx_strand_id
1 'polypeptide(L)'
;MNRKNSRARKIIVLLVSVWLVASVFAFAAHRQQIDVKEIESRLIDEAYERSQWMIRASHILVAVNEDASHRKQAQALEKILELRQTILDGQTFASVAKNYSDDPTIKESGPDLGYFTVFEQLYPIETAAFETPVGAISQPVKTRFGYHIIQTTERVSIKKRKGVAHLLVKDSSSRGYQKILTLAKMLNDISFESLVKNFSDDPLTKTQGGELGFDRLINPLEKTRLLLGLNQVSKPIQSSQGWHLIKVTELREMPSFQNVRQSLRHRIHLDQRVERILEAISRNDSLYPVAISR
;
A
#
# COMPACT_ATOMS: atom_id res chain seq x y z
N MET A 1 -61.97 21.18 -42.84
CA MET A 1 -61.52 20.92 -41.45
C MET A 1 -60.46 19.83 -41.46
N ASN A 2 -59.15 20.10 -41.24
CA ASN A 2 -58.21 19.08 -40.66
C ASN A 2 -56.76 19.55 -40.39
N ARG A 3 -56.33 20.76 -40.74
CA ARG A 3 -54.93 21.20 -40.50
C ARG A 3 -54.60 21.54 -39.05
N LYS A 4 -55.59 21.94 -38.22
CA LYS A 4 -55.37 22.25 -36.78
C LYS A 4 -55.06 21.00 -35.94
N ASN A 5 -55.69 19.86 -36.22
CA ASN A 5 -55.46 18.61 -35.48
C ASN A 5 -54.08 17.97 -35.76
N SER A 6 -53.52 18.19 -36.96
CA SER A 6 -52.19 17.70 -37.32
C SER A 6 -51.06 18.45 -36.57
N ARG A 7 -51.16 19.77 -36.42
CA ARG A 7 -50.18 20.56 -35.65
C ARG A 7 -50.22 20.24 -34.15
N ALA A 8 -51.41 20.10 -33.57
CA ALA A 8 -51.56 19.76 -32.15
C ALA A 8 -50.96 18.37 -31.83
N ARG A 9 -51.22 17.36 -32.68
CA ARG A 9 -50.61 16.02 -32.52
C ARG A 9 -49.08 16.04 -32.68
N LYS A 10 -48.55 16.82 -33.63
CA LYS A 10 -47.09 16.98 -33.79
C LYS A 10 -46.44 17.67 -32.59
N ILE A 11 -47.07 18.69 -32.00
CA ILE A 11 -46.56 19.38 -30.80
C ILE A 11 -46.59 18.45 -29.58
N ILE A 12 -47.66 17.68 -29.38
CA ILE A 12 -47.74 16.72 -28.27
C ILE A 12 -46.67 15.62 -28.41
N VAL A 13 -46.49 15.06 -29.62
CA VAL A 13 -45.43 14.07 -29.86
C VAL A 13 -44.04 14.66 -29.63
N LEU A 14 -43.81 15.91 -30.04
CA LEU A 14 -42.54 16.61 -29.80
C LEU A 14 -42.29 16.83 -28.31
N LEU A 15 -43.30 17.29 -27.55
CA LEU A 15 -43.17 17.52 -26.11
C LEU A 15 -42.96 16.22 -25.31
N VAL A 16 -43.68 15.15 -25.67
CA VAL A 16 -43.47 13.82 -25.07
C VAL A 16 -42.07 13.31 -25.40
N SER A 17 -41.58 13.49 -26.63
CA SER A 17 -40.22 13.09 -27.00
C SER A 17 -39.14 13.89 -26.27
N VAL A 18 -39.31 15.20 -26.10
CA VAL A 18 -38.39 16.05 -25.34
C VAL A 18 -38.38 15.67 -23.85
N TRP A 19 -39.55 15.38 -23.27
CA TRP A 19 -39.65 14.95 -21.88
C TRP A 19 -39.07 13.55 -21.64
N LEU A 20 -39.28 12.60 -22.56
CA LEU A 20 -38.71 11.25 -22.49
C LEU A 20 -37.19 11.30 -22.59
N VAL A 21 -36.67 12.09 -23.53
CA VAL A 21 -35.23 12.33 -23.71
C VAL A 21 -34.63 12.98 -22.46
N ALA A 22 -35.25 14.03 -21.90
CA ALA A 22 -34.80 14.67 -20.67
C ALA A 22 -34.82 13.71 -19.45
N SER A 23 -35.83 12.84 -19.36
CA SER A 23 -35.95 11.83 -18.28
C SER A 23 -34.87 10.75 -18.38
N VAL A 24 -34.55 10.30 -19.60
CA VAL A 24 -33.45 9.37 -19.87
C VAL A 24 -32.10 10.00 -19.51
N PHE A 25 -31.90 11.28 -19.82
CA PHE A 25 -30.69 12.02 -19.44
C PHE A 25 -30.56 12.20 -17.92
N ALA A 26 -31.63 12.61 -17.23
CA ALA A 26 -31.64 12.74 -15.78
C ALA A 26 -31.36 11.39 -15.09
N PHE A 27 -31.93 10.31 -15.60
CA PHE A 27 -31.69 8.96 -15.11
C PHE A 27 -30.25 8.50 -15.33
N ALA A 28 -29.68 8.76 -16.50
CA ALA A 28 -28.28 8.43 -16.81
C ALA A 28 -27.30 9.22 -15.93
N ALA A 29 -27.50 10.54 -15.79
CA ALA A 29 -26.67 11.38 -14.91
C ALA A 29 -26.79 10.98 -13.43
N HIS A 30 -27.99 10.61 -12.99
CA HIS A 30 -28.21 10.09 -11.64
C HIS A 30 -27.48 8.75 -11.42
N ARG A 31 -27.57 7.82 -12.39
CA ARG A 31 -26.86 6.53 -12.36
C ARG A 31 -25.33 6.71 -12.35
N GLN A 32 -24.80 7.62 -13.16
CA GLN A 32 -23.36 7.95 -13.18
C GLN A 32 -22.89 8.49 -11.82
N GLN A 33 -23.65 9.41 -11.24
CA GLN A 33 -23.33 9.97 -9.93
C GLN A 33 -23.38 8.91 -8.82
N ILE A 34 -24.25 7.90 -8.94
CA ILE A 34 -24.30 6.76 -8.03
C ILE A 34 -23.03 5.91 -8.16
N ASP A 35 -22.61 5.56 -9.38
CA ASP A 35 -21.44 4.69 -9.64
C ASP A 35 -20.12 5.31 -9.12
N VAL A 36 -19.91 6.61 -9.37
CA VAL A 36 -18.73 7.34 -8.86
C VAL A 36 -18.69 7.36 -7.33
N LYS A 37 -19.83 7.66 -6.67
CA LYS A 37 -19.92 7.66 -5.20
C LYS A 37 -19.73 6.26 -4.62
N GLU A 38 -20.19 5.23 -5.32
CA GLU A 38 -20.04 3.85 -4.90
C GLU A 38 -18.57 3.40 -4.98
N ILE A 39 -17.87 3.70 -6.07
CA ILE A 39 -16.44 3.40 -6.22
C ILE A 39 -15.62 4.13 -5.15
N GLU A 40 -15.88 5.42 -4.94
CA GLU A 40 -15.22 6.18 -3.88
C GLU A 40 -15.47 5.56 -2.50
N SER A 41 -16.72 5.19 -2.20
CA SER A 41 -17.05 4.54 -0.92
C SER A 41 -16.29 3.23 -0.75
N ARG A 42 -16.25 2.38 -1.78
CA ARG A 42 -15.51 1.10 -1.73
C ARG A 42 -14.02 1.31 -1.51
N LEU A 43 -13.42 2.32 -2.14
CA LEU A 43 -12.01 2.66 -1.93
C LEU A 43 -11.75 3.14 -0.49
N ILE A 44 -12.69 3.89 0.10
CA ILE A 44 -12.60 4.33 1.50
C ILE A 44 -12.71 3.13 2.46
N ASP A 45 -13.67 2.24 2.21
CA ASP A 45 -13.88 1.03 3.03
C ASP A 45 -12.66 0.11 2.94
N GLU A 46 -12.18 -0.16 1.73
CA GLU A 46 -10.97 -0.94 1.48
C GLU A 46 -9.76 -0.31 2.18
N ALA A 47 -9.56 1.01 2.04
CA ALA A 47 -8.43 1.68 2.68
C ALA A 47 -8.48 1.55 4.20
N TYR A 48 -9.67 1.64 4.80
CA TYR A 48 -9.86 1.41 6.22
C TYR A 48 -9.54 -0.03 6.61
N GLU A 49 -10.08 -1.02 5.90
CA GLU A 49 -9.80 -2.44 6.15
C GLU A 49 -8.31 -2.73 6.06
N ARG A 50 -7.65 -2.29 4.99
CA ARG A 50 -6.21 -2.47 4.77
C ARG A 50 -5.37 -1.77 5.85
N SER A 51 -5.81 -0.63 6.38
CA SER A 51 -5.11 0.08 7.47
C SER A 51 -5.00 -0.73 8.77
N GLN A 52 -5.84 -1.76 8.94
CA GLN A 52 -5.81 -2.66 10.09
C GLN A 52 -4.77 -3.79 9.94
N TRP A 53 -3.99 -3.80 8.86
CA TRP A 53 -3.02 -4.84 8.60
C TRP A 53 -1.67 -4.24 8.21
N MET A 54 -0.61 -4.91 8.66
CA MET A 54 0.73 -4.80 8.10
C MET A 54 0.96 -6.01 7.18
N ILE A 55 1.37 -5.75 5.95
CA ILE A 55 1.78 -6.78 4.98
C ILE A 55 3.28 -6.66 4.78
N ARG A 56 3.98 -7.80 4.81
CA ARG A 56 5.35 -7.87 4.31
C ARG A 56 5.32 -8.57 2.96
N ALA A 57 5.89 -7.93 1.95
CA ALA A 57 5.97 -8.51 0.62
C ALA A 57 7.30 -8.21 -0.05
N SER A 58 7.64 -9.03 -1.04
CA SER A 58 8.77 -8.82 -1.93
C SER A 58 8.28 -8.67 -3.36
N HIS A 59 9.05 -8.02 -4.22
CA HIS A 59 8.68 -7.82 -5.62
C HIS A 59 9.81 -8.13 -6.61
N ILE A 60 9.41 -8.41 -7.85
CA ILE A 60 10.28 -8.46 -9.03
C ILE A 60 9.64 -7.59 -10.09
N LEU A 61 10.42 -6.77 -10.77
CA LEU A 61 9.99 -5.89 -11.86
C LEU A 61 10.61 -6.38 -13.18
N VAL A 62 9.80 -6.49 -14.22
CA VAL A 62 10.25 -6.47 -15.62
C VAL A 62 9.84 -5.13 -16.23
N ALA A 63 10.83 -4.30 -16.55
CA ALA A 63 10.60 -2.91 -16.94
C ALA A 63 10.09 -2.81 -18.38
N VAL A 64 9.02 -2.03 -18.58
CA VAL A 64 8.53 -1.67 -19.91
C VAL A 64 7.69 -0.38 -19.81
N ASN A 65 8.07 0.63 -20.59
CA ASN A 65 7.35 1.91 -20.65
C ASN A 65 5.89 1.71 -21.02
N GLU A 66 4.99 2.53 -20.50
CA GLU A 66 3.54 2.46 -20.79
C GLU A 66 3.26 2.62 -22.29
N ASP A 67 3.93 3.55 -22.95
CA ASP A 67 3.76 3.83 -24.39
C ASP A 67 4.51 2.85 -25.31
N ALA A 68 5.11 1.80 -24.76
CA ALA A 68 5.78 0.79 -25.57
C ALA A 68 4.76 0.05 -26.46
N SER A 69 5.20 -0.38 -27.64
CA SER A 69 4.36 -1.13 -28.58
C SER A 69 3.75 -2.39 -27.93
N HIS A 70 2.58 -2.82 -28.41
CA HIS A 70 1.93 -4.06 -27.94
C HIS A 70 2.87 -5.26 -27.95
N ARG A 71 3.76 -5.36 -28.94
CA ARG A 71 4.79 -6.41 -29.00
C ARG A 71 5.74 -6.35 -27.81
N LYS A 72 6.24 -5.18 -27.44
CA LYS A 72 7.13 -5.01 -26.28
C LYS A 72 6.40 -5.27 -24.97
N GLN A 73 5.14 -4.83 -24.85
CA GLN A 73 4.30 -5.14 -23.70
C GLN A 73 4.09 -6.64 -23.53
N ALA A 74 3.81 -7.36 -24.62
CA ALA A 74 3.64 -8.82 -24.61
C ALA A 74 4.93 -9.54 -24.20
N GLN A 75 6.08 -9.12 -24.73
CA GLN A 75 7.39 -9.69 -24.35
C GLN A 75 7.72 -9.50 -22.87
N ALA A 76 7.41 -8.34 -22.30
CA ALA A 76 7.61 -8.09 -20.87
C ALA A 76 6.68 -8.95 -20.00
N LEU A 77 5.42 -9.13 -20.43
CA LEU A 77 4.47 -10.01 -19.75
C LEU A 77 4.89 -11.48 -19.82
N GLU A 78 5.38 -11.94 -20.97
CA GLU A 78 5.91 -13.30 -21.13
C GLU A 78 7.11 -13.52 -20.20
N LYS A 79 8.08 -12.59 -20.20
CA LYS A 79 9.27 -12.67 -19.33
C LYS A 79 8.88 -12.75 -17.85
N ILE A 80 7.98 -11.91 -17.35
CA ILE A 80 7.60 -11.95 -15.93
C ILE A 80 6.83 -13.24 -15.57
N LEU A 81 6.07 -13.81 -16.50
CA LEU A 81 5.40 -15.11 -16.32
C LEU A 81 6.41 -16.26 -16.23
N GLU A 82 7.45 -16.25 -17.06
CA GLU A 82 8.56 -17.21 -16.98
C GLU A 82 9.31 -17.13 -15.65
N LEU A 83 9.60 -15.90 -15.17
CA LEU A 83 10.23 -15.69 -13.87
C LEU A 83 9.34 -16.20 -12.73
N ARG A 84 8.03 -15.97 -12.81
CA ARG A 84 7.07 -16.53 -11.85
C ARG A 84 7.09 -18.05 -11.85
N GLN A 85 7.06 -18.67 -13.03
CA GLN A 85 7.09 -20.14 -13.16
C GLN A 85 8.37 -20.72 -12.57
N THR A 86 9.51 -20.08 -12.84
CA THR A 86 10.82 -20.47 -12.29
C THR A 86 10.82 -20.51 -10.75
N ILE A 87 10.11 -19.60 -10.10
CA ILE A 87 9.98 -19.58 -8.63
C ILE A 87 9.04 -20.69 -8.16
N LEU A 88 7.94 -20.93 -8.88
CA LEU A 88 7.02 -22.04 -8.58
C LEU A 88 7.68 -23.41 -8.75
N ASP A 89 8.64 -23.53 -9.67
CA ASP A 89 9.43 -24.73 -9.90
C ASP A 89 10.56 -24.93 -8.87
N GLY A 90 10.68 -24.03 -7.89
CA GLY A 90 11.52 -24.21 -6.70
C GLY A 90 12.72 -23.27 -6.58
N GLN A 91 12.97 -22.37 -7.53
CA GLN A 91 13.98 -21.32 -7.29
C GLN A 91 13.50 -20.33 -6.23
N THR A 92 14.44 -19.79 -5.43
CA THR A 92 14.07 -18.80 -4.42
C THR A 92 13.73 -17.45 -5.05
N PHE A 93 12.69 -16.79 -4.54
CA PHE A 93 12.28 -15.44 -4.99
C PHE A 93 13.46 -14.45 -4.96
N ALA A 94 14.27 -14.50 -3.89
CA ALA A 94 15.45 -13.64 -3.74
C ALA A 94 16.51 -13.85 -4.83
N SER A 95 16.79 -15.09 -5.22
CA SER A 95 17.73 -15.39 -6.31
C SER A 95 17.20 -14.88 -7.65
N VAL A 96 15.93 -15.15 -7.96
CA VAL A 96 15.31 -14.72 -9.22
C VAL A 96 15.27 -13.20 -9.30
N ALA A 97 14.89 -12.52 -8.22
CA ALA A 97 14.90 -11.07 -8.16
C ALA A 97 16.28 -10.47 -8.39
N LYS A 98 17.31 -10.98 -7.69
CA LYS A 98 18.68 -10.49 -7.81
C LYS A 98 19.24 -10.62 -9.23
N ASN A 99 18.86 -11.69 -9.93
CA ASN A 99 19.41 -11.99 -11.25
C ASN A 99 18.63 -11.34 -12.40
N TYR A 100 17.32 -11.15 -12.25
CA TYR A 100 16.44 -10.83 -13.38
C TYR A 100 15.55 -9.61 -13.21
N SER A 101 15.44 -9.05 -12.00
CA SER A 101 14.64 -7.85 -11.79
C SER A 101 15.33 -6.63 -12.40
N ASP A 102 14.55 -5.82 -13.08
CA ASP A 102 14.98 -4.55 -13.66
C ASP A 102 14.88 -3.39 -12.64
N ASP A 103 14.46 -3.66 -11.39
CA ASP A 103 14.52 -2.66 -10.31
C ASP A 103 15.98 -2.44 -9.85
N PRO A 104 16.50 -1.20 -9.98
CA PRO A 104 17.89 -0.91 -9.63
C PRO A 104 18.21 -1.06 -8.14
N THR A 105 17.21 -0.91 -7.26
CA THR A 105 17.39 -0.96 -5.80
C THR A 105 17.63 -2.38 -5.27
N ILE A 106 17.18 -3.41 -6.01
CA ILE A 106 17.26 -4.81 -5.58
C ILE A 106 18.70 -5.30 -5.45
N LYS A 107 19.64 -4.73 -6.22
CA LYS A 107 21.06 -5.07 -6.10
C LYS A 107 21.63 -4.74 -4.72
N GLU A 108 21.16 -3.66 -4.11
CA GLU A 108 21.66 -3.16 -2.83
C GLU A 108 20.79 -3.63 -1.65
N SER A 109 19.47 -3.56 -1.80
CA SER A 109 18.50 -3.76 -0.73
C SER A 109 17.76 -5.10 -0.79
N GLY A 110 17.94 -5.87 -1.86
CA GLY A 110 17.16 -7.08 -2.13
C GLY A 110 15.71 -6.78 -2.53
N PRO A 111 14.88 -7.81 -2.76
CA PRO A 111 13.51 -7.63 -3.26
C PRO A 111 12.47 -7.32 -2.18
N ASP A 112 12.86 -7.31 -0.90
CA ASP A 112 11.94 -7.14 0.22
C ASP A 112 11.52 -5.68 0.35
N LEU A 113 10.24 -5.40 0.14
CA LEU A 113 9.64 -4.08 0.35
C LEU A 113 9.47 -3.76 1.84
N GLY A 114 9.69 -4.77 2.70
CA GLY A 114 9.44 -4.67 4.11
C GLY A 114 7.96 -4.69 4.45
N TYR A 115 7.68 -4.34 5.70
CA TYR A 115 6.34 -4.19 6.21
C TYR A 115 5.73 -2.86 5.79
N PHE A 116 4.58 -2.91 5.11
CA PHE A 116 3.80 -1.73 4.73
C PHE A 116 2.30 -1.92 4.99
N THR A 117 1.56 -0.82 4.93
CA THR A 117 0.09 -0.78 4.99
C THR A 117 -0.46 0.07 3.84
N VAL A 118 -1.74 0.42 3.93
CA VAL A 118 -2.45 1.23 2.94
C VAL A 118 -1.73 2.56 2.63
N PHE A 119 -1.64 2.92 1.35
CA PHE A 119 -1.04 4.14 0.79
C PHE A 119 0.48 4.25 0.89
N GLU A 120 1.18 3.16 1.19
CA GLU A 120 2.65 3.15 1.26
C GLU A 120 3.31 2.53 0.02
N GLN A 121 2.52 1.87 -0.84
CA GLN A 121 2.97 1.28 -2.10
C GLN A 121 2.08 1.74 -3.25
N LEU A 122 2.53 1.51 -4.49
CA LEU A 122 1.67 1.70 -5.66
C LEU A 122 0.41 0.85 -5.50
N TYR A 123 -0.76 1.41 -5.81
CA TYR A 123 -2.03 0.75 -5.57
C TYR A 123 -2.15 -0.65 -6.20
N PRO A 124 -1.66 -0.90 -7.43
CA PRO A 124 -1.64 -2.25 -7.98
C PRO A 124 -0.74 -3.22 -7.18
N ILE A 125 0.40 -2.75 -6.70
CA ILE A 125 1.35 -3.53 -5.88
C ILE A 125 0.75 -3.84 -4.52
N GLU A 126 0.18 -2.84 -3.86
CA GLU A 126 -0.54 -3.00 -2.60
C GLU A 126 -1.67 -4.01 -2.75
N THR A 127 -2.51 -3.86 -3.78
CA THR A 127 -3.65 -4.75 -4.02
C THR A 127 -3.19 -6.18 -4.20
N ALA A 128 -2.18 -6.41 -5.05
CA ALA A 128 -1.63 -7.74 -5.23
C ALA A 128 -1.03 -8.33 -3.94
N ALA A 129 -0.38 -7.52 -3.10
CA ALA A 129 0.15 -7.98 -1.82
C ALA A 129 -0.96 -8.38 -0.83
N PHE A 130 -2.07 -7.62 -0.79
CA PHE A 130 -3.21 -7.89 0.08
C PHE A 130 -4.08 -9.07 -0.37
N GLU A 131 -4.18 -9.29 -1.68
CA GLU A 131 -4.96 -10.38 -2.29
C GLU A 131 -4.18 -11.70 -2.37
N THR A 132 -2.85 -11.64 -2.46
CA THR A 132 -2.00 -12.84 -2.55
C THR A 132 -1.91 -13.53 -1.18
N PRO A 133 -2.22 -14.84 -1.09
CA PRO A 133 -2.06 -15.60 0.15
C PRO A 133 -0.63 -15.54 0.70
N VAL A 134 -0.50 -15.58 2.03
CA VAL A 134 0.83 -15.63 2.68
C VAL A 134 1.61 -16.86 2.21
N GLY A 135 2.84 -16.65 1.76
CA GLY A 135 3.73 -17.64 1.16
C GLY A 135 3.58 -17.80 -0.36
N ALA A 136 2.52 -17.25 -0.97
CA ALA A 136 2.24 -17.38 -2.39
C ALA A 136 2.81 -16.20 -3.22
N ILE A 137 2.74 -16.36 -4.54
CA ILE A 137 3.19 -15.38 -5.52
C ILE A 137 2.00 -14.95 -6.38
N SER A 138 1.81 -13.65 -6.50
CA SER A 138 0.74 -13.03 -7.27
C SER A 138 0.81 -13.42 -8.75
N GLN A 139 -0.27 -13.17 -9.47
CA GLN A 139 -0.18 -13.01 -10.93
C GLN A 139 0.58 -11.73 -11.28
N PRO A 140 1.07 -11.58 -12.52
CA PRO A 140 1.68 -10.33 -12.97
C PRO A 140 0.75 -9.13 -12.83
N VAL A 141 1.29 -8.04 -12.30
CA VAL A 141 0.58 -6.78 -12.04
C VAL A 141 1.22 -5.70 -12.89
N LYS A 142 0.41 -4.95 -13.64
CA LYS A 142 0.89 -3.83 -14.43
C LYS A 142 0.97 -2.56 -13.59
N THR A 143 2.06 -1.81 -13.74
CA THR A 143 2.21 -0.42 -13.28
C THR A 143 2.89 0.39 -14.38
N ARG A 144 3.06 1.71 -14.14
CA ARG A 144 3.82 2.59 -15.02
C ARG A 144 5.27 2.21 -15.26
N PHE A 145 5.84 1.39 -14.37
CA PHE A 145 7.23 0.94 -14.49
C PHE A 145 7.37 -0.34 -15.30
N GLY A 146 6.28 -1.09 -15.52
CA GLY A 146 6.32 -2.39 -16.17
C GLY A 146 5.43 -3.42 -15.50
N TYR A 147 5.81 -4.68 -15.57
CA TYR A 147 5.09 -5.78 -14.92
C TYR A 147 5.81 -6.25 -13.66
N HIS A 148 5.03 -6.51 -12.62
CA HIS A 148 5.52 -6.93 -11.32
C HIS A 148 4.94 -8.27 -10.91
N ILE A 149 5.68 -9.08 -10.16
CA ILE A 149 5.11 -10.17 -9.36
C ILE A 149 5.45 -9.93 -7.90
N ILE A 150 4.49 -10.21 -7.02
CA ILE A 150 4.56 -9.94 -5.60
C ILE A 150 4.54 -11.26 -4.83
N GLN A 151 5.47 -11.44 -3.90
CA GLN A 151 5.42 -12.53 -2.93
C GLN A 151 5.03 -11.97 -1.57
N THR A 152 3.85 -12.35 -1.08
CA THR A 152 3.41 -11.97 0.27
C THR A 152 4.01 -12.93 1.28
N THR A 153 4.79 -12.44 2.23
CA THR A 153 5.52 -13.29 3.19
C THR A 153 4.92 -13.27 4.58
N GLU A 154 4.35 -12.15 5.02
CA GLU A 154 3.73 -12.03 6.35
C GLU A 154 2.49 -11.11 6.27
N ARG A 155 1.47 -11.40 7.08
CA ARG A 155 0.27 -10.56 7.26
C ARG A 155 -0.06 -10.50 8.74
N VAL A 156 -0.05 -9.30 9.31
CA VAL A 156 -0.20 -9.09 10.76
C VAL A 156 -1.33 -8.10 11.02
N SER A 157 -2.31 -8.49 11.83
CA SER A 157 -3.40 -7.59 12.25
C SER A 157 -2.90 -6.56 13.24
N ILE A 158 -3.14 -5.28 12.97
CA ILE A 158 -2.82 -4.14 13.84
C ILE A 158 -4.08 -3.77 14.62
N LYS A 159 -4.36 -4.49 15.71
CA LYS A 159 -5.46 -4.09 16.61
C LYS A 159 -5.14 -2.79 17.33
N LYS A 160 -3.87 -2.62 17.70
CA LYS A 160 -3.33 -1.43 18.37
C LYS A 160 -2.01 -1.04 17.72
N ARG A 161 -1.82 0.25 17.48
CA ARG A 161 -0.51 0.81 17.15
C ARG A 161 0.38 0.73 18.39
N LYS A 162 1.67 0.50 18.20
CA LYS A 162 2.65 0.33 19.28
C LYS A 162 3.63 1.49 19.28
N GLY A 163 3.61 2.37 20.28
CA GLY A 163 4.69 3.33 20.49
C GLY A 163 5.95 2.57 20.91
N VAL A 164 7.13 2.95 20.42
CA VAL A 164 8.39 2.33 20.86
C VAL A 164 9.45 3.34 21.25
N ALA A 165 10.32 2.91 22.17
CA ALA A 165 11.61 3.53 22.42
C ALA A 165 12.74 2.58 22.01
N HIS A 166 13.92 3.12 21.70
CA HIS A 166 15.09 2.33 21.34
C HIS A 166 16.36 2.72 22.10
N LEU A 167 17.27 1.75 22.19
CA LEU A 167 18.66 1.94 22.56
C LEU A 167 19.50 1.54 21.35
N LEU A 168 20.29 2.46 20.81
CA LEU A 168 21.19 2.20 19.68
C LEU A 168 22.63 2.03 20.16
N VAL A 169 23.31 1.00 19.66
CA VAL A 169 24.77 0.87 19.66
C VAL A 169 25.23 0.90 18.20
N LYS A 170 25.92 1.97 17.79
CA LYS A 170 26.25 2.21 16.37
C LYS A 170 27.29 1.23 15.79
N ASP A 171 28.15 0.68 16.65
CA ASP A 171 29.12 -0.34 16.22
C ASP A 171 28.36 -1.58 15.77
N SER A 172 28.34 -1.87 14.47
CA SER A 172 27.64 -3.03 13.90
C SER A 172 28.43 -4.35 14.03
N SER A 173 29.68 -4.30 14.51
CA SER A 173 30.55 -5.48 14.64
C SER A 173 30.17 -6.37 15.82
N SER A 174 30.90 -7.49 15.96
CA SER A 174 30.78 -8.39 17.12
C SER A 174 31.02 -7.67 18.45
N ARG A 175 31.84 -6.60 18.49
CA ARG A 175 32.04 -5.81 19.72
C ARG A 175 30.78 -5.07 20.12
N GLY A 176 30.11 -4.43 19.16
CA GLY A 176 28.81 -3.79 19.38
C GLY A 176 27.74 -4.78 19.81
N TYR A 177 27.74 -5.99 19.23
CA TYR A 177 26.86 -7.08 19.69
C TYR A 177 27.12 -7.47 21.15
N GLN A 178 28.36 -7.62 21.57
CA GLN A 178 28.68 -7.91 22.98
C GLN A 178 28.30 -6.76 23.91
N LYS A 179 28.48 -5.50 23.47
CA LYS A 179 28.04 -4.31 24.20
C LYS A 179 26.52 -4.34 24.40
N ILE A 180 25.73 -4.46 23.33
CA ILE A 180 24.27 -4.46 23.44
C ILE A 180 23.75 -5.65 24.26
N LEU A 181 24.40 -6.81 24.16
CA LEU A 181 24.04 -8.00 24.95
C LEU A 181 24.28 -7.78 26.44
N THR A 182 25.37 -7.09 26.79
CA THR A 182 25.67 -6.69 28.17
C THR A 182 24.63 -5.71 28.69
N LEU A 183 24.29 -4.68 27.89
CA LEU A 183 23.25 -3.72 28.25
C LEU A 183 21.88 -4.40 28.42
N ALA A 184 21.56 -5.39 27.59
CA ALA A 184 20.32 -6.17 27.73
C ALA A 184 20.25 -6.94 29.06
N LYS A 185 21.37 -7.47 29.56
CA LYS A 185 21.41 -8.16 30.86
C LYS A 185 21.21 -7.21 32.04
N MET A 186 21.65 -5.96 31.91
CA MET A 186 21.50 -4.93 32.95
C MET A 186 20.06 -4.49 33.16
N LEU A 187 19.13 -4.81 32.24
CA LEU A 187 17.70 -4.52 32.38
C LEU A 187 17.05 -5.19 33.61
N ASN A 188 17.72 -6.18 34.23
CA ASN A 188 17.28 -6.77 35.49
C ASN A 188 17.43 -5.81 36.68
N ASP A 189 18.39 -4.89 36.61
CA ASP A 189 18.78 -4.02 37.73
C ASP A 189 18.47 -2.55 37.48
N ILE A 190 18.44 -2.13 36.21
CA ILE A 190 18.22 -0.73 35.82
C ILE A 190 17.15 -0.58 34.74
N SER A 191 16.44 0.56 34.78
CA SER A 191 15.40 0.87 33.81
C SER A 191 15.94 1.06 32.39
N PHE A 192 15.10 0.73 31.40
CA PHE A 192 15.43 0.90 29.98
C PHE A 192 15.80 2.36 29.66
N GLU A 193 15.07 3.30 30.25
CA GLU A 193 15.25 4.74 30.08
C GLU A 193 16.62 5.19 30.63
N SER A 194 17.05 4.61 31.75
CA SER A 194 18.40 4.86 32.32
C SER A 194 19.49 4.28 31.43
N LEU A 195 19.28 3.07 30.88
CA LEU A 195 20.21 2.48 29.92
C LEU A 195 20.35 3.35 28.67
N VAL A 196 19.24 3.80 28.10
CA VAL A 196 19.26 4.67 26.92
C VAL A 196 20.02 5.96 27.23
N LYS A 197 19.65 6.66 28.30
CA LYS A 197 20.26 7.94 28.69
C LYS A 197 21.77 7.84 28.87
N ASN A 198 22.27 6.72 29.38
CA ASN A 198 23.70 6.54 29.63
C ASN A 198 24.45 6.00 28.40
N PHE A 199 23.88 5.04 27.67
CA PHE A 199 24.62 4.21 26.74
C PHE A 199 24.21 4.28 25.28
N SER A 200 23.04 4.86 24.95
CA SER A 200 22.62 4.97 23.56
C SER A 200 23.57 5.88 22.76
N ASP A 201 23.85 5.48 21.53
CA ASP A 201 24.65 6.21 20.55
C ASP A 201 23.77 7.07 19.60
N ASP A 202 22.45 7.09 19.82
CA ASP A 202 21.50 7.98 19.13
C ASP A 202 21.30 9.30 19.91
N PRO A 203 21.93 10.41 19.49
CA PRO A 203 21.82 11.68 20.21
C PRO A 203 20.42 12.30 20.15
N LEU A 204 19.58 11.95 19.17
CA LEU A 204 18.28 12.58 18.96
C LEU A 204 17.27 12.15 20.02
N THR A 205 17.30 10.86 20.38
CA THR A 205 16.33 10.26 21.31
C THR A 205 16.92 9.94 22.68
N LYS A 206 18.25 9.91 22.82
CA LYS A 206 18.95 9.54 24.08
C LYS A 206 18.47 10.32 25.30
N THR A 207 18.24 11.62 25.15
CA THR A 207 17.78 12.48 26.27
C THR A 207 16.28 12.35 26.55
N GLN A 208 15.53 11.75 25.63
CA GLN A 208 14.09 11.53 25.70
C GLN A 208 13.77 10.05 25.95
N GLY A 209 14.66 9.29 26.61
CA GLY A 209 14.42 7.88 26.92
C GLY A 209 14.42 6.94 25.70
N GLY A 210 14.83 7.43 24.53
CA GLY A 210 14.88 6.64 23.30
C GLY A 210 13.60 6.67 22.49
N GLU A 211 12.63 7.51 22.84
CA GLU A 211 11.31 7.51 22.20
C GLU A 211 11.37 7.77 20.69
N LEU A 212 10.85 6.81 19.93
CA LEU A 212 10.58 6.91 18.49
C LEU A 212 9.07 7.08 18.22
N GLY A 213 8.24 6.89 19.24
CA GLY A 213 6.79 7.00 19.12
C GLY A 213 6.22 5.97 18.14
N PHE A 214 5.34 6.43 17.25
CA PHE A 214 4.53 5.56 16.40
C PHE A 214 5.00 5.47 14.95
N ASP A 215 6.12 6.11 14.63
CA ASP A 215 6.63 6.23 13.27
C ASP A 215 7.03 4.88 12.69
N ARG A 216 7.18 4.83 11.36
CA ARG A 216 7.60 3.63 10.65
C ARG A 216 9.06 3.32 11.01
N LEU A 217 9.33 2.10 11.43
CA LEU A 217 10.71 1.64 11.65
C LEU A 217 11.25 0.95 10.41
N ILE A 218 12.57 0.96 10.27
CA ILE A 218 13.27 0.12 9.29
C ILE A 218 13.14 -1.36 9.68
N ASN A 219 13.19 -2.26 8.70
CA ASN A 219 13.34 -3.68 9.00
C ASN A 219 14.78 -3.98 9.45
N PRO A 220 14.98 -4.88 10.44
CA PRO A 220 13.99 -5.76 11.08
C PRO A 220 13.35 -5.22 12.38
N LEU A 221 13.49 -3.92 12.69
CA LEU A 221 12.90 -3.33 13.92
C LEU A 221 11.37 -3.37 13.88
N GLU A 222 10.75 -3.04 12.73
CA GLU A 222 9.29 -3.07 12.59
C GLU A 222 8.72 -4.47 12.83
N LYS A 223 9.37 -5.51 12.28
CA LYS A 223 9.03 -6.91 12.57
C LYS A 223 9.02 -7.20 14.07
N THR A 224 10.04 -6.74 14.77
CA THR A 224 10.14 -6.99 16.21
C THR A 224 9.08 -6.22 17.00
N ARG A 225 8.82 -4.96 16.65
CA ARG A 225 7.73 -4.15 17.23
C ARG A 225 6.39 -4.89 17.14
N LEU A 226 6.08 -5.48 15.97
CA LEU A 226 4.83 -6.21 15.77
C LEU A 226 4.67 -7.41 16.72
N LEU A 227 5.77 -8.04 17.15
CA LEU A 227 5.76 -9.20 18.05
C LEU A 227 5.73 -8.85 19.55
N LEU A 228 6.23 -7.68 19.95
CA LEU A 228 6.36 -7.30 21.37
C LEU A 228 5.04 -6.87 22.03
N GLY A 229 4.82 -7.25 23.28
CA GLY A 229 3.78 -6.71 24.16
C GLY A 229 4.18 -5.38 24.81
N LEU A 230 3.22 -4.70 25.44
CA LEU A 230 3.47 -3.47 26.20
C LEU A 230 4.57 -3.70 27.26
N ASN A 231 5.50 -2.75 27.38
CA ASN A 231 6.67 -2.77 28.25
C ASN A 231 7.68 -3.89 27.98
N GLN A 232 7.46 -4.76 27.00
CA GLN A 232 8.46 -5.77 26.64
C GLN A 232 9.60 -5.14 25.87
N VAL A 233 10.82 -5.59 26.20
CA VAL A 233 12.06 -5.22 25.51
C VAL A 233 12.47 -6.37 24.59
N SER A 234 12.94 -6.06 23.40
CA SER A 234 13.44 -7.04 22.44
C SER A 234 14.74 -7.71 22.90
N LYS A 235 15.10 -8.81 22.24
CA LYS A 235 16.51 -9.25 22.14
C LYS A 235 17.31 -8.24 21.30
N PRO A 236 18.66 -8.28 21.29
CA PRO A 236 19.45 -7.48 20.36
C PRO A 236 19.03 -7.68 18.90
N ILE A 237 18.85 -6.58 18.17
CA ILE A 237 18.43 -6.55 16.77
C ILE A 237 19.50 -5.84 15.96
N GLN A 238 20.00 -6.47 14.89
CA GLN A 238 20.92 -5.81 13.96
C GLN A 238 20.12 -5.05 12.90
N SER A 239 20.53 -3.82 12.59
CA SER A 239 20.05 -3.02 11.47
C SER A 239 21.23 -2.42 10.71
N SER A 240 20.96 -1.64 9.65
CA SER A 240 21.98 -0.86 8.95
C SER A 240 22.63 0.22 9.82
N GLN A 241 22.00 0.61 10.93
CA GLN A 241 22.48 1.65 11.85
C GLN A 241 23.33 1.10 13.01
N GLY A 242 23.37 -0.23 13.19
CA GLY A 242 24.04 -0.89 14.30
C GLY A 242 23.15 -1.88 15.02
N TRP A 243 23.37 -2.05 16.32
CA TRP A 243 22.59 -2.94 17.17
C TRP A 243 21.59 -2.17 18.02
N HIS A 244 20.39 -2.71 18.15
CA HIS A 244 19.29 -2.07 18.87
C HIS A 244 18.70 -2.99 19.93
N LEU A 245 18.21 -2.37 21.00
CA LEU A 245 17.08 -2.90 21.78
C LEU A 245 15.90 -1.97 21.55
N ILE A 246 14.69 -2.52 21.41
CA ILE A 246 13.46 -1.74 21.36
C ILE A 246 12.51 -2.16 22.47
N LYS A 247 11.78 -1.19 23.03
CA LYS A 247 10.75 -1.40 24.05
C LYS A 247 9.43 -0.84 23.54
N VAL A 248 8.32 -1.56 23.70
CA VAL A 248 6.99 -1.00 23.44
C VAL A 248 6.58 -0.14 24.63
N THR A 249 6.42 1.16 24.41
CA THR A 249 6.16 2.16 25.46
C THR A 249 4.67 2.51 25.55
N GLU A 250 3.94 2.43 24.44
CA GLU A 250 2.52 2.80 24.38
C GLU A 250 1.74 1.81 23.49
N LEU A 251 0.49 1.53 23.85
CA LEU A 251 -0.48 0.90 22.96
C LEU A 251 -1.61 1.88 22.68
N ARG A 252 -1.88 2.15 21.40
CA ARG A 252 -2.97 3.03 20.97
C ARG A 252 -3.96 2.27 20.12
N GLU A 253 -5.23 2.32 20.46
CA GLU A 253 -6.29 1.71 19.65
C GLU A 253 -6.30 2.29 18.23
N MET A 254 -6.64 1.45 17.25
CA MET A 254 -6.91 1.94 15.91
C MET A 254 -8.14 2.85 15.94
N PRO A 255 -8.11 4.01 15.26
CA PRO A 255 -9.26 4.90 15.22
C PRO A 255 -10.43 4.22 14.50
N SER A 256 -11.65 4.51 14.94
CA SER A 256 -12.86 3.97 14.29
C SER A 256 -13.00 4.49 12.87
N PHE A 257 -13.69 3.72 12.03
CA PHE A 257 -13.99 4.12 10.65
C PHE A 257 -14.59 5.52 10.56
N GLN A 258 -15.57 5.83 11.41
CA GLN A 258 -16.24 7.14 11.45
C GLN A 258 -15.24 8.29 11.68
N ASN A 259 -14.25 8.10 12.54
CA ASN A 259 -13.26 9.13 12.87
C ASN A 259 -12.23 9.37 11.75
N VAL A 260 -11.94 8.36 10.92
CA VAL A 260 -10.96 8.48 9.83
C VAL A 260 -11.58 8.59 8.44
N ARG A 261 -12.90 8.42 8.31
CA ARG A 261 -13.56 8.39 7.00
C ARG A 261 -13.24 9.61 6.13
N GLN A 262 -13.29 10.81 6.72
CA GLN A 262 -13.01 12.05 5.99
C GLN A 262 -11.53 12.17 5.60
N SER A 263 -10.60 11.76 6.46
CA SER A 263 -9.16 11.81 6.15
C SER A 263 -8.79 10.76 5.10
N LEU A 264 -9.38 9.56 5.15
CA LEU A 264 -9.22 8.53 4.12
C LEU A 264 -9.73 9.01 2.76
N ARG A 265 -10.93 9.61 2.74
CA ARG A 265 -11.47 10.21 1.51
C ARG A 265 -10.52 11.24 0.92
N HIS A 266 -10.03 12.17 1.73
CA HIS A 266 -9.07 13.17 1.27
C HIS A 266 -7.79 12.53 0.72
N ARG A 267 -7.24 11.53 1.41
CA ARG A 267 -6.05 10.79 0.94
C ARG A 267 -6.29 10.07 -0.38
N ILE A 268 -7.46 9.48 -0.60
CA ILE A 268 -7.80 8.80 -1.86
C ILE A 268 -7.76 9.77 -3.04
N HIS A 269 -8.25 11.00 -2.88
CA HIS A 269 -8.20 12.00 -3.95
C HIS A 269 -6.78 12.50 -4.27
N LEU A 270 -5.82 12.29 -3.36
CA LEU A 270 -4.41 12.64 -3.55
C LEU A 270 -3.55 11.44 -3.96
N ASP A 271 -4.10 10.21 -3.87
CA ASP A 271 -3.42 8.96 -4.22
C ASP A 271 -3.75 8.55 -5.66
N GLN A 272 -2.90 7.71 -6.25
CA GLN A 272 -3.12 7.15 -7.59
C GLN A 272 -4.45 6.38 -7.71
N ARG A 273 -5.04 5.91 -6.61
CA ARG A 273 -6.38 5.28 -6.58
C ARG A 273 -7.47 6.17 -7.18
N VAL A 274 -7.28 7.49 -7.19
CA VAL A 274 -8.20 8.41 -7.87
C VAL A 274 -8.37 8.08 -9.35
N GLU A 275 -7.37 7.49 -10.00
CA GLU A 275 -7.45 7.04 -11.39
C GLU A 275 -8.60 6.06 -11.61
N ARG A 276 -8.95 5.22 -10.62
CA ARG A 276 -10.11 4.32 -10.69
C ARG A 276 -11.43 5.07 -10.75
N ILE A 277 -11.51 6.20 -10.07
CA ILE A 277 -12.67 7.09 -10.11
C ILE A 277 -12.72 7.79 -11.48
N LEU A 278 -11.58 8.27 -11.98
CA LEU A 278 -11.49 8.91 -13.29
C LEU A 278 -11.79 7.95 -14.45
N GLU A 279 -11.35 6.69 -14.37
CA GLU A 279 -11.67 5.63 -15.33
C GLU A 279 -13.18 5.35 -15.40
N ALA A 280 -13.87 5.39 -14.26
CA ALA A 280 -15.32 5.19 -14.22
C ALA A 280 -16.07 6.37 -14.86
N ILE A 281 -15.55 7.59 -14.69
CA ILE A 281 -16.07 8.79 -15.36
C ILE A 281 -15.85 8.68 -16.88
N SER A 282 -14.62 8.36 -17.31
CA SER A 282 -14.25 8.35 -18.74
C SER A 282 -14.89 7.23 -19.56
N ARG A 283 -15.04 6.03 -19.00
CA ARG A 283 -15.77 4.93 -19.65
C ARG A 283 -17.23 5.31 -19.91
N ASN A 284 -17.83 6.10 -19.03
CA ASN A 284 -19.19 6.57 -19.21
C ASN A 284 -19.31 7.72 -20.22
N ASP A 285 -18.28 8.56 -20.39
CA ASP A 285 -18.24 9.56 -21.48
C ASP A 285 -18.14 8.89 -22.86
N SER A 286 -17.41 7.77 -22.96
CA SER A 286 -17.28 7.02 -24.23
C SER A 286 -18.57 6.31 -24.70
N LEU A 287 -19.59 6.18 -23.83
CA LEU A 287 -20.92 5.69 -24.18
C LEU A 287 -21.78 6.72 -24.90
N TYR A 288 -21.33 7.97 -24.98
CA TYR A 288 -21.92 9.00 -25.81
C TYR A 288 -20.99 9.29 -26.98
N PRO A 289 -21.24 8.75 -28.19
CA PRO A 289 -20.62 9.34 -29.36
C PRO A 289 -21.12 10.77 -29.42
N VAL A 290 -20.22 11.73 -29.17
CA VAL A 290 -20.46 13.13 -29.51
C VAL A 290 -20.77 13.12 -31.00
N ALA A 291 -22.06 13.22 -31.34
CA ALA A 291 -22.47 13.54 -32.68
C ALA A 291 -22.00 14.96 -32.93
N ILE A 292 -20.75 15.10 -33.38
CA ILE A 292 -20.29 16.32 -34.03
C ILE A 292 -21.04 16.35 -35.37
N SER A 293 -22.27 16.85 -35.35
CA SER A 293 -22.98 17.24 -36.56
C SER A 293 -22.41 18.60 -36.99
N ARG A 294 -21.58 18.54 -38.04
CA ARG A 294 -21.22 19.58 -39.02
C ARG A 294 -21.28 21.05 -38.60
#